data_AF-A0A2E8JQE6-F1
#
_entry.id   AF-A0A2E8JQE6-F1
#
_cell.length_a   1.000
_cell.length_b   1.000
_cell.length_c   1.000
_cell.angle_alpha   90.00
_cell.angle_beta   90.00
_cell.angle_gamma   90.00
#
_symmetry.space_group_name_H-M   'P 1'
#
loop_
_entity.id
_entity.type
_entity.pdbx_description
1 polymer ?
#
loop_
_entity_poly.entity_id
_entity_poly.type
_entity_poly.pdbx_seq_one_letter_code
_entity_poly.pdbx_strand_id
1 'polypeptide(L)'
;MLTYITTAFKELITNRYLTTLAVVTVVLMVGFVVYILLSVQPSELQLVTHYTAFGVTQLYRDQWFYLWSFGLFAILAAALHIALAIKLYITKGHPLALMIAWFGIGIILFAWVMSFSIINVWSPVS
;
A
#
# COMPACT_ATOMS: atom_id res chain seq x y z
N MET A 1 14.37 -14.85 20.54
CA MET A 1 13.76 -14.31 19.30
C MET A 1 12.52 -15.11 18.92
N LEU A 2 12.63 -16.43 18.72
CA LEU A 2 11.51 -17.34 18.44
C LEU A 2 10.33 -17.20 19.42
N THR A 3 10.59 -17.13 20.73
CA THR A 3 9.56 -16.99 21.77
C THR A 3 8.70 -15.73 21.62
N TYR A 4 9.26 -14.64 21.11
CA TYR A 4 8.51 -13.39 20.89
C TYR A 4 7.57 -13.50 19.68
N ILE A 5 8.02 -14.16 18.62
CA ILE A 5 7.21 -14.40 17.40
C ILE A 5 6.03 -15.32 17.74
N THR A 6 6.27 -16.39 18.51
CA THR A 6 5.21 -17.33 18.91
C THR A 6 4.15 -16.66 19.79
N THR A 7 4.57 -15.79 20.72
CA THR A 7 3.63 -15.04 21.56
C THR A 7 2.82 -14.04 20.73
N ALA A 8 3.47 -13.29 19.83
CA ALA A 8 2.79 -12.36 18.93
C ALA A 8 1.72 -13.07 18.07
N PHE A 9 2.03 -14.24 17.53
CA PHE A 9 1.07 -15.06 16.78
C PHE A 9 -0.09 -15.55 17.63
N LYS A 10 0.19 -16.05 18.85
CA LYS A 10 -0.83 -16.51 19.78
C LYS A 10 -1.79 -15.39 20.17
N GLU A 11 -1.26 -14.20 20.47
CA GLU A 11 -2.06 -13.04 20.85
C GLU A 11 -2.92 -12.54 19.69
N LEU A 12 -2.41 -12.54 18.46
CA LEU A 12 -3.18 -12.20 17.27
C LEU A 12 -4.40 -13.15 17.18
N ILE A 13 -4.16 -14.45 17.14
CA ILE A 13 -5.20 -15.48 16.93
C ILE A 13 -6.24 -15.52 18.07
N THR A 14 -5.83 -15.20 19.30
CA THR A 14 -6.72 -15.21 20.46
C THR A 14 -7.78 -14.10 20.37
N ASN A 15 -7.43 -12.97 19.73
CA ASN A 15 -8.35 -11.86 19.52
C ASN A 15 -9.00 -11.93 18.13
N ARG A 16 -10.21 -12.49 18.08
CA ARG A 16 -10.98 -12.66 16.84
C ARG A 16 -11.12 -11.36 16.02
N TYR A 17 -11.37 -10.23 16.67
CA TYR A 17 -11.61 -8.97 15.95
C TYR A 17 -10.33 -8.41 15.36
N LEU A 18 -9.23 -8.41 16.13
CA LEU A 18 -7.92 -7.99 15.63
C LEU A 18 -7.43 -8.93 14.51
N THR A 19 -7.67 -10.24 14.66
CA THR A 19 -7.40 -11.22 13.59
C THR A 19 -8.18 -10.88 12.33
N THR A 20 -9.48 -10.59 12.42
CA THR A 20 -10.29 -10.21 11.25
C THR A 20 -9.70 -8.98 10.55
N LEU A 21 -9.33 -7.93 11.29
CA LEU A 21 -8.73 -6.73 10.68
C LEU A 21 -7.37 -7.03 10.02
N ALA A 22 -6.55 -7.88 10.62
CA ALA A 22 -5.28 -8.31 10.03
C ALA A 22 -5.51 -9.12 8.74
N VAL A 23 -6.47 -10.05 8.73
CA VAL A 23 -6.84 -10.82 7.52
C VAL A 23 -7.36 -9.90 6.42
N VAL A 24 -8.25 -8.95 6.74
CA VAL A 24 -8.75 -7.96 5.78
C VAL A 24 -7.60 -7.14 5.21
N THR A 25 -6.67 -6.69 6.06
CA THR A 25 -5.46 -5.96 5.63
C THR A 25 -4.62 -6.77 4.64
N VAL A 26 -4.41 -8.06 4.92
CA VAL A 26 -3.65 -8.96 4.03
C VAL A 26 -4.40 -9.16 2.70
N VAL A 27 -5.71 -9.40 2.73
CA VAL A 27 -6.52 -9.58 1.51
C VAL A 27 -6.49 -8.32 0.64
N LEU A 28 -6.65 -7.14 1.25
CA LEU A 28 -6.56 -5.86 0.53
C LEU A 28 -5.16 -5.64 -0.07
N MET A 29 -4.10 -5.95 0.70
CA MET A 29 -2.73 -5.86 0.21
C MET A 29 -2.49 -6.78 -1.00
N VAL A 30 -2.91 -8.05 -0.92
CA VAL A 30 -2.78 -9.00 -2.04
C VAL A 30 -3.57 -8.52 -3.25
N GLY A 31 -4.82 -8.11 -3.06
CA GLY A 31 -5.65 -7.58 -4.15
C GLY A 31 -5.04 -6.35 -4.81
N PHE A 32 -4.48 -5.44 -4.01
CA PHE A 32 -3.84 -4.23 -4.54
C PHE A 32 -2.53 -4.52 -5.26
N VAL A 33 -1.71 -5.45 -4.76
CA VAL A 33 -0.48 -5.89 -5.46
C VAL A 33 -0.81 -6.56 -6.79
N VAL A 34 -1.84 -7.42 -6.82
CA VAL A 34 -2.34 -8.02 -8.07
C VAL A 34 -2.82 -6.95 -9.04
N TYR A 35 -3.56 -5.94 -8.55
CA TYR A 35 -3.97 -4.81 -9.36
C TYR A 35 -2.78 -4.08 -9.99
N ILE A 36 -1.75 -3.73 -9.20
CA ILE A 36 -0.54 -3.06 -9.72
C ILE A 36 0.16 -3.93 -10.77
N LEU A 37 0.31 -5.24 -10.52
CA LEU A 37 0.92 -6.19 -11.45
C LEU A 37 0.22 -6.24 -12.81
N LEU A 38 -1.11 -6.13 -12.82
CA LEU A 38 -1.92 -6.20 -14.04
C LEU A 38 -2.06 -4.84 -14.75
N SER A 39 -2.02 -3.74 -14.00
CA SER A 39 -2.26 -2.39 -14.52
C SER A 39 -1.00 -1.65 -14.97
N VAL A 40 0.17 -1.93 -14.37
CA VAL A 40 1.42 -1.27 -14.75
C VAL A 40 2.04 -1.97 -15.94
N GLN A 41 1.94 -1.36 -17.12
CA GLN A 41 2.55 -1.86 -18.35
C GLN A 41 3.80 -1.04 -18.73
N PRO A 42 4.82 -1.66 -19.34
CA PRO A 42 5.94 -0.92 -19.90
C PRO A 42 5.44 0.11 -20.93
N SER A 43 5.87 1.36 -20.78
CA SER A 43 5.62 2.39 -21.78
C SER A 43 6.95 3.05 -22.13
N GLU A 44 7.32 2.92 -23.40
CA GLU A 44 8.53 3.49 -24.00
C GLU A 44 8.27 4.91 -24.52
N LEU A 45 7.22 5.60 -24.05
CA LEU A 45 6.92 6.99 -24.41
C LEU A 45 8.01 7.92 -23.86
N GLN A 46 9.08 8.05 -24.64
CA GLN A 46 10.06 9.12 -24.50
C GLN A 46 9.36 10.43 -24.93
N LEU A 47 8.96 11.24 -23.96
CA LEU A 47 8.41 12.57 -24.26
C LEU A 47 9.54 13.43 -24.84
N VAL A 48 9.43 13.79 -26.13
CA VAL A 48 10.35 14.72 -26.78
C VAL A 48 10.17 16.09 -26.14
N THR A 49 11.12 16.48 -25.27
CA THR A 49 11.12 17.79 -24.64
C THR A 49 11.38 18.87 -25.70
N HIS A 50 10.41 19.77 -25.88
CA HIS A 50 10.60 20.95 -26.73
C HIS A 50 10.87 22.15 -25.82
N TYR A 51 12.04 22.77 -25.98
CA TYR A 51 12.37 24.04 -25.31
C TYR A 51 11.71 25.18 -26.07
N THR A 52 10.74 25.88 -25.46
CA THR A 52 10.18 27.11 -26.03
C THR A 52 10.59 28.32 -25.19
N ALA A 53 10.87 29.45 -25.86
CA ALA A 53 11.42 30.67 -25.25
C ALA A 53 10.48 31.40 -24.27
N PHE A 54 9.22 30.98 -24.15
CA PHE A 54 8.19 31.65 -23.33
C PHE A 54 7.43 30.71 -22.39
N GLY A 55 8.11 29.68 -21.85
CA GLY A 55 7.66 28.95 -20.67
C GLY A 55 6.36 28.17 -20.86
N VAL A 56 6.48 26.92 -21.34
CA VAL A 56 5.36 25.96 -21.30
C VAL A 56 5.75 24.81 -20.40
N THR A 57 4.85 24.50 -19.47
CA THR A 57 4.94 23.53 -18.38
C THR A 57 5.58 22.20 -18.82
N GLN A 58 6.78 21.94 -18.31
CA GLN A 58 7.41 20.63 -18.43
C GLN A 58 6.74 19.67 -17.45
N LEU A 59 5.82 18.84 -17.95
CA LEU A 59 5.35 17.67 -17.20
C LEU A 59 6.43 16.60 -17.28
N TYR A 60 7.43 16.69 -16.39
CA TYR A 60 8.36 15.59 -16.14
C TYR A 60 7.54 14.39 -15.66
N ARG A 61 7.57 13.30 -16.43
CA ARG A 61 6.87 12.06 -16.13
C ARG A 61 7.92 11.02 -15.77
N ASP A 62 7.85 10.52 -14.54
CA ASP A 62 8.72 9.45 -14.09
C ASP A 62 8.54 8.18 -14.94
N GLN A 63 9.59 7.34 -14.94
CA GLN A 63 9.57 6.07 -15.67
C GLN A 63 8.47 5.15 -15.13
N TRP A 64 7.90 4.35 -16.02
CA TRP A 64 6.78 3.44 -15.73
C TRP A 64 6.99 2.55 -14.52
N PHE A 65 8.23 2.11 -14.30
CA PHE A 65 8.53 1.20 -13.21
C PHE A 65 8.40 1.84 -11.82
N TYR A 66 8.37 3.17 -11.70
CA TYR A 66 8.10 3.82 -10.41
C TYR A 66 6.69 3.52 -9.91
N LEU A 67 5.75 3.14 -10.78
CA LEU A 67 4.41 2.73 -10.40
C LEU A 67 4.40 1.41 -9.61
N TRP A 68 5.43 0.57 -9.73
CA TRP A 68 5.59 -0.63 -8.88
C TRP A 68 5.76 -0.29 -7.40
N SER A 69 6.22 0.93 -7.09
CA SER A 69 6.39 1.38 -5.71
C SER A 69 5.08 1.40 -4.93
N PHE A 70 3.92 1.57 -5.59
CA PHE A 70 2.61 1.45 -4.94
C PHE A 70 2.34 0.03 -4.41
N GLY A 71 2.73 -1.00 -5.18
CA GLY A 71 2.63 -2.38 -4.74
C GLY A 71 3.57 -2.67 -3.56
N LEU A 72 4.82 -2.20 -3.63
CA LEU A 72 5.77 -2.30 -2.52
C LEU A 72 5.26 -1.57 -1.27
N PHE A 73 4.70 -0.37 -1.44
CA PHE A 73 4.09 0.40 -0.37
C PHE A 73 2.97 -0.39 0.32
N ALA A 74 2.08 -1.05 -0.44
CA ALA A 74 1.00 -1.86 0.13
C ALA A 74 1.53 -3.01 1.00
N ILE A 75 2.58 -3.70 0.55
CA ILE A 75 3.23 -4.79 1.29
C ILE A 75 3.81 -4.26 2.61
N LEU A 76 4.57 -3.17 2.55
CA LEU A 76 5.19 -2.57 3.73
C LEU A 76 4.14 -2.00 4.69
N ALA A 77 3.12 -1.31 4.17
CA ALA A 77 2.04 -0.76 4.97
C ALA A 77 1.29 -1.86 5.72
N ALA A 78 0.93 -2.96 5.05
CA ALA A 78 0.26 -4.09 5.69
C ALA A 78 1.13 -4.71 6.80
N ALA A 79 2.39 -5.02 6.49
CA ALA A 79 3.31 -5.63 7.46
C ALA A 79 3.52 -4.75 8.70
N LEU A 80 3.77 -3.44 8.49
CA LEU A 80 4.02 -2.49 9.57
C LEU A 80 2.78 -2.27 10.44
N HIS A 81 1.60 -2.08 9.84
CA HIS A 81 0.38 -1.84 10.63
C HIS A 81 -0.04 -3.09 11.41
N ILE A 82 0.10 -4.29 10.85
CA ILE A 82 -0.17 -5.53 11.59
C ILE A 82 0.83 -5.70 12.74
N ALA A 83 2.12 -5.53 12.49
CA ALA A 83 3.15 -5.65 13.52
C ALA A 83 2.96 -4.62 14.65
N LEU A 84 2.66 -3.36 14.31
CA LEU A 84 2.38 -2.30 15.27
C LEU A 84 1.08 -2.58 16.04
N ALA A 85 0.01 -3.01 15.37
CA ALA A 85 -1.25 -3.33 16.04
C ALA A 85 -1.07 -4.46 17.07
N ILE A 86 -0.34 -5.53 16.73
CA ILE A 86 -0.04 -6.62 17.67
C ILE A 86 0.81 -6.10 18.85
N LYS A 87 1.87 -5.32 18.56
CA LYS A 87 2.72 -4.75 19.61
C LYS A 87 1.92 -3.86 20.57
N LEU A 88 1.02 -3.04 20.03
CA LEU A 88 0.17 -2.14 20.81
C LEU A 88 -0.91 -2.89 21.57
N TYR A 89 -1.43 -3.97 21.02
CA TYR A 89 -2.37 -4.85 21.72
C TYR A 89 -1.73 -5.41 23.00
N ILE A 90 -0.48 -5.91 22.89
CA ILE A 90 0.27 -6.47 24.02
C ILE A 90 0.65 -5.39 25.05
N THR A 91 0.99 -4.17 24.61
CA THR A 91 1.59 -3.15 25.50
C THR A 91 0.61 -2.08 26.00
N LYS A 92 -0.48 -1.82 25.29
CA LYS A 92 -1.43 -0.72 25.52
C LYS A 92 -2.89 -1.17 25.49
N GLY A 93 -3.17 -2.43 25.13
CA GLY A 93 -4.51 -2.99 25.07
C GLY A 93 -5.28 -2.69 23.78
N HIS A 94 -6.58 -2.95 23.80
CA HIS A 94 -7.45 -2.99 22.62
C HIS A 94 -7.57 -1.68 21.82
N PRO A 95 -7.93 -0.52 22.41
CA PRO A 95 -8.41 0.63 21.61
C PRO A 95 -7.36 1.15 20.62
N LEU A 96 -6.13 1.29 21.08
CA LEU A 96 -5.03 1.82 20.27
C LEU A 96 -4.57 0.80 19.20
N ALA A 97 -4.60 -0.50 19.51
CA ALA A 97 -4.31 -1.56 18.55
C ALA A 97 -5.32 -1.58 17.39
N LEU A 98 -6.61 -1.46 17.71
CA LEU A 98 -7.69 -1.44 16.72
C LEU A 98 -7.63 -0.19 15.85
N MET A 99 -7.33 0.96 16.44
CA MET A 99 -7.11 2.20 15.68
C MET A 99 -6.00 2.03 14.63
N ILE A 100 -4.86 1.45 15.01
CA ILE A 100 -3.74 1.22 14.09
C ILE A 100 -4.09 0.19 13.01
N ALA A 101 -4.82 -0.87 13.36
CA ALA A 101 -5.28 -1.86 12.38
C ALA A 101 -6.22 -1.22 11.34
N TRP A 102 -7.18 -0.40 11.78
CA TRP A 102 -8.07 0.35 10.88
C TRP A 102 -7.33 1.38 10.03
N PHE A 103 -6.33 2.06 10.59
CA PHE A 103 -5.50 2.99 9.82
C PHE A 103 -4.73 2.28 8.71
N GLY A 104 -4.26 1.05 8.96
CA GLY A 104 -3.65 0.19 7.94
C GLY A 104 -4.59 -0.14 6.78
N ILE A 105 -5.87 -0.42 7.07
CA ILE A 105 -6.89 -0.63 6.03
C ILE A 105 -7.12 0.67 5.26
N GLY A 106 -7.31 1.78 5.96
CA GLY A 106 -7.59 3.09 5.35
C GLY A 106 -6.47 3.55 4.42
N ILE A 107 -5.20 3.41 4.84
CA ILE A 107 -4.05 3.85 4.02
C ILE A 107 -3.87 2.99 2.77
N ILE A 108 -4.16 1.68 2.84
CA ILE A 108 -4.10 0.79 1.66
C ILE A 108 -5.21 1.17 0.67
N LEU A 109 -6.44 1.37 1.13
CA LEU A 109 -7.55 1.79 0.27
C LEU A 109 -7.28 3.16 -0.36
N PHE A 110 -6.77 4.12 0.42
CA PHE A 110 -6.38 5.43 -0.08
C PHE A 110 -5.29 5.32 -1.16
N ALA A 111 -4.24 4.54 -0.90
CA ALA A 111 -3.18 4.30 -1.86
C ALA A 111 -3.70 3.63 -3.15
N TRP A 112 -4.68 2.73 -3.03
CA TRP A 112 -5.31 2.09 -4.19
C TRP A 112 -6.05 3.11 -5.05
N VAL A 113 -6.89 3.97 -4.45
CA VAL A 113 -7.61 5.04 -5.17
C VAL A 113 -6.63 6.01 -5.85
N MET A 114 -5.55 6.38 -5.15
CA MET A 114 -4.51 7.24 -5.70
C MET A 114 -3.80 6.58 -6.89
N SER A 115 -3.46 5.30 -6.78
CA SER A 115 -2.81 4.55 -7.84
C SER A 115 -3.70 4.41 -9.07
N PHE A 116 -5.00 4.15 -8.87
CA PHE A 116 -5.98 4.14 -9.95
C PHE A 116 -6.03 5.48 -10.69
N SER A 117 -6.11 6.58 -9.95
CA SER A 117 -6.13 7.93 -10.53
C SER A 117 -4.86 8.25 -11.32
N ILE A 118 -3.68 7.84 -10.81
CA ILE A 118 -2.39 8.11 -11.45
C ILE A 118 -2.16 7.21 -12.67
N ILE A 119 -2.43 5.90 -12.55
CA ILE A 119 -2.19 4.94 -13.63
C ILE A 119 -3.10 5.23 -14.83
N ASN A 120 -4.37 5.58 -14.61
CA ASN A 120 -5.29 5.93 -15.71
C ASN A 120 -4.86 7.17 -16.48
N VAL A 121 -4.20 8.13 -15.82
CA VAL A 121 -3.60 9.30 -16.50
C VAL A 121 -2.31 8.91 -17.24
N TRP A 122 -1.63 7.86 -16.77
CA TRP A 122 -0.34 7.43 -17.26
C TRP A 122 -0.43 6.54 -18.51
N SER A 123 -1.40 5.62 -18.57
CA SER A 123 -1.73 4.79 -19.73
C SER A 123 -3.13 5.14 -20.27
N PRO A 124 -3.25 6.05 -21.25
CA PRO A 124 -4.53 6.38 -21.86
C PRO A 124 -4.92 5.26 -22.84
N VAL A 125 -5.25 4.09 -22.31
CA VAL A 125 -6.02 3.08 -23.02
C VAL A 125 -7.39 3.04 -22.38
N SER A 126 -8.18 4.03 -22.77
CA SER A 126 -9.63 3.98 -22.89
C SER A 126 -9.97 4.35 -24.33
#